data_AF-A0AAE2YH30-F1
#
_entry.id   AF-A0AAE2YH30-F1
#
_cell.length_a   1.000
_cell.length_b   1.000
_cell.length_c   1.000
_cell.angle_alpha   90.00
_cell.angle_beta   90.00
_cell.angle_gamma   90.00
#
_symmetry.space_group_name_H-M   'P 1'
#
loop_
_entity.id
_entity.type
_entity.pdbx_description
1 polymer ?
#
loop_
_entity_poly.entity_id
_entity_poly.type
_entity_poly.pdbx_seq_one_letter_code
_entity_poly.pdbx_strand_id
1 'polypeptide(L)'
;MGFLEERVSAAIQEYNRYHAPEAVAELVQVSESRFCVFFSGGSLCRSCGVYDYFDDLRVLLEDFGLRTRIEGFEEGGDGIFVVFVIEKE
;
A
#
# COMPACT_ATOMS: atom_id res chain seq x y z
N MET A 1 -7.97 -19.20 2.72
CA MET A 1 -7.43 -17.90 3.16
C MET A 1 -6.00 -17.86 2.70
N GLY A 2 -5.66 -16.92 1.81
CA GLY A 2 -4.36 -16.88 1.16
C GLY A 2 -3.32 -16.27 2.08
N PHE A 3 -2.20 -16.95 2.27
CA PHE A 3 -1.02 -16.48 3.02
C PHE A 3 -0.59 -15.04 2.67
N LEU A 4 -0.83 -14.63 1.43
CA LEU A 4 -0.54 -13.30 0.95
C LEU A 4 -1.39 -12.21 1.61
N GLU A 5 -2.69 -12.44 1.74
CA GLU A 5 -3.63 -11.47 2.34
C GLU A 5 -3.25 -11.15 3.77
N GLU A 6 -2.92 -12.17 4.57
CA GLU A 6 -2.49 -11.99 5.96
C GLU A 6 -1.22 -11.16 6.06
N ARG A 7 -0.22 -11.42 5.20
CA ARG A 7 1.04 -10.66 5.20
C ARG A 7 0.84 -9.22 4.75
N VAL A 8 0.08 -9.00 3.68
CA VAL A 8 -0.24 -7.65 3.19
C VAL A 8 -1.03 -6.89 4.24
N SER A 9 -2.01 -7.54 4.89
CA SER A 9 -2.80 -6.93 5.97
C SER A 9 -1.94 -6.57 7.18
N ALA A 10 -1.01 -7.44 7.59
CA ALA A 10 -0.07 -7.16 8.68
C ALA A 10 0.85 -5.99 8.37
N ALA A 11 1.40 -5.94 7.14
CA ALA A 11 2.23 -4.83 6.69
C ALA A 11 1.44 -3.50 6.67
N ILE A 12 0.21 -3.51 6.14
CA ILE A 12 -0.64 -2.31 6.11
C ILE A 12 -1.00 -1.83 7.52
N GLN A 13 -1.28 -2.75 8.45
CA GLN A 13 -1.54 -2.38 9.84
C GLN A 13 -0.33 -1.72 10.48
N GLU A 14 0.87 -2.26 10.26
CA GLU A 14 2.10 -1.68 10.79
C GLU A 14 2.40 -0.32 10.16
N TYR A 15 2.23 -0.18 8.84
CA TYR A 15 2.32 1.10 8.13
C TYR A 15 1.40 2.16 8.75
N ASN A 16 0.13 1.81 8.96
CA ASN A 16 -0.85 2.71 9.57
C ASN A 16 -0.49 3.11 11.00
N ARG A 17 0.22 2.28 11.76
CA ARG A 17 0.67 2.66 13.11
C ARG A 17 1.72 3.75 13.09
N TYR A 18 2.54 3.83 12.06
CA TYR A 18 3.57 4.85 11.92
C TYR A 18 3.05 6.12 11.23
N HIS A 19 2.15 5.99 10.26
CA HIS A 19 1.76 7.11 9.38
C HIS A 19 0.34 7.66 9.61
N ALA A 20 -0.52 6.96 10.35
CA ALA A 20 -1.83 7.50 10.70
C ALA A 20 -1.70 8.62 11.75
N PRO A 21 -2.48 9.71 11.65
CA PRO A 21 -3.63 9.92 10.75
C PRO A 21 -3.28 10.64 9.43
N GLU A 22 -2.00 10.90 9.15
CA GLU A 22 -1.55 11.69 8.00
C GLU A 22 -1.67 10.93 6.67
N ALA A 23 -1.32 9.64 6.68
CA ALA A 23 -1.53 8.70 5.58
C ALA A 23 -2.00 7.34 6.13
N VAL A 24 -3.15 6.88 5.66
CA VAL A 24 -3.80 5.62 6.00
C VAL A 24 -3.92 4.77 4.74
N ALA A 25 -3.33 3.58 4.79
CA ALA A 25 -3.44 2.57 3.76
C ALA A 25 -4.54 1.56 4.13
N GLU A 26 -5.40 1.23 3.17
CA GLU A 26 -6.44 0.20 3.31
C GLU A 26 -6.36 -0.81 2.17
N LEU A 27 -6.40 -2.10 2.51
CA LEU A 27 -6.40 -3.16 1.50
C LEU A 27 -7.79 -3.23 0.85
N VAL A 28 -7.86 -2.88 -0.44
CA VAL A 28 -9.12 -2.92 -1.21
C VAL A 28 -9.33 -4.30 -1.81
N GLN A 29 -8.27 -4.87 -2.40
CA GLN A 29 -8.35 -6.15 -3.10
C GLN A 29 -7.00 -6.84 -3.08
N VAL A 30 -7.01 -8.15 -2.91
CA VAL A 30 -5.84 -9.01 -3.04
C VAL A 30 -6.12 -10.08 -4.10
N SER A 31 -5.13 -10.36 -4.94
CA SER A 31 -5.10 -11.42 -5.94
C SER A 31 -3.83 -12.24 -5.76
N GLU A 32 -3.68 -13.36 -6.47
CA GLU A 32 -2.56 -14.29 -6.30
C GLU A 32 -1.16 -13.67 -6.47
N SER A 33 -1.04 -12.61 -7.29
CA SER A 33 0.24 -11.96 -7.60
C SER A 33 0.18 -10.43 -7.59
N ARG A 34 -0.94 -9.84 -7.14
CA ARG A 34 -1.11 -8.38 -7.07
C ARG A 34 -2.16 -7.99 -6.05
N PHE A 35 -2.10 -6.78 -5.55
CA PHE A 35 -3.08 -6.24 -4.62
C PHE A 35 -3.24 -4.73 -4.83
N CYS A 36 -4.42 -4.23 -4.46
CA CYS A 36 -4.78 -2.82 -4.56
C CYS A 36 -4.95 -2.25 -3.15
N VAL A 37 -4.28 -1.13 -2.91
CA VAL A 37 -4.30 -0.42 -1.64
C VAL A 37 -4.87 0.98 -1.88
N PHE A 38 -5.85 1.36 -1.07
CA PHE A 38 -6.38 2.72 -1.06
C PHE A 38 -5.66 3.53 0.01
N PHE A 39 -4.98 4.58 -0.42
CA PHE A 39 -4.36 5.55 0.46
C PHE A 39 -5.31 6.74 0.65
N SER A 40 -5.70 6.98 1.89
CA SER A 40 -6.47 8.15 2.31
C SER A 40 -5.76 8.87 3.46
N GLY A 41 -6.09 10.12 3.73
CA GLY A 41 -5.43 10.86 4.80
C GLY A 41 -5.71 12.35 4.75
N GLY A 42 -5.75 12.99 5.93
CA GLY A 42 -6.11 14.41 6.06
C GLY A 42 -5.09 15.37 5.45
N SER A 43 -3.86 14.90 5.24
CA SER A 43 -2.72 15.69 4.73
C SER A 43 -2.14 15.12 3.43
N LEU A 44 -2.86 14.22 2.75
CA LEU A 44 -2.49 13.73 1.42
C LEU A 44 -2.64 14.87 0.39
N CYS A 45 -1.67 15.78 0.37
CA CYS A 45 -1.54 16.76 -0.70
C CYS A 45 -1.22 15.99 -1.99
N ARG A 46 -2.23 15.84 -2.84
CA ARG A 46 -2.29 15.08 -4.12
C ARG A 46 -1.16 15.34 -5.14
N SER A 47 -0.18 16.19 -4.83
CA SER A 47 0.93 16.51 -5.73
C SER A 47 2.28 16.70 -5.05
N CYS A 48 2.39 16.53 -3.73
CA CYS A 48 3.67 16.71 -3.03
C CYS A 48 3.87 15.58 -2.00
N GLY A 49 4.67 14.58 -2.36
CA GLY A 49 5.16 13.57 -1.41
C GLY A 49 4.37 12.26 -1.32
N VAL A 50 3.27 12.08 -2.05
CA VAL A 50 2.50 10.81 -1.96
C VAL A 50 3.26 9.58 -2.44
N TYR A 51 4.23 9.77 -3.34
CA TYR A 51 5.14 8.71 -3.77
C TYR A 51 6.02 8.17 -2.64
N ASP A 52 6.35 8.99 -1.66
CA ASP A 52 7.17 8.60 -0.51
C ASP A 52 6.42 7.56 0.34
N TYR A 53 5.13 7.81 0.60
CA TYR A 53 4.22 6.86 1.27
C TYR A 53 4.11 5.52 0.54
N PHE A 54 4.09 5.54 -0.80
CA PHE A 54 4.01 4.30 -1.59
C PHE A 54 5.31 3.49 -1.48
N ASP A 55 6.47 4.18 -1.50
CA ASP A 55 7.76 3.52 -1.33
C ASP A 55 7.94 3.00 0.10
N ASP A 56 7.49 3.73 1.12
CA ASP A 56 7.53 3.29 2.51
C ASP A 56 6.72 1.99 2.70
N LEU A 57 5.50 1.93 2.15
CA LEU A 57 4.73 0.69 2.19
C LEU A 57 5.44 -0.45 1.43
N ARG A 58 6.05 -0.14 0.28
CA ARG A 58 6.81 -1.12 -0.52
C ARG A 58 7.98 -1.69 0.27
N VAL A 59 8.78 -0.85 0.92
CA VAL A 59 9.93 -1.25 1.75
C VAL A 59 9.45 -2.06 2.96
N LEU A 60 8.35 -1.65 3.59
CA LEU A 60 7.77 -2.40 4.70
C LEU A 60 7.34 -3.80 4.24
N LEU A 61 6.67 -3.93 3.10
CA LEU A 61 6.30 -5.23 2.53
C LEU A 61 7.52 -6.13 2.27
N GLU A 62 8.65 -5.56 1.85
CA GLU A 62 9.91 -6.30 1.70
C GLU A 62 10.42 -6.87 3.03
N ASP A 63 10.27 -6.14 4.14
CA ASP A 63 10.59 -6.64 5.49
C ASP A 63 9.72 -7.84 5.88
N PHE A 64 8.46 -7.85 5.45
CA PHE A 64 7.56 -9.00 5.56
C PHE A 64 7.84 -10.12 4.53
N GLY A 65 8.91 -10.00 3.74
CA GLY A 65 9.33 -10.97 2.72
C GLY A 65 8.45 -10.97 1.48
N LEU A 66 7.77 -9.86 1.19
CA LEU A 66 6.98 -9.65 -0.03
C LEU A 66 7.67 -8.59 -0.88
N ARG A 67 8.41 -9.01 -1.91
CA ARG A 67 8.90 -8.07 -2.92
C ARG A 67 7.76 -7.63 -3.81
N THR A 68 7.51 -6.33 -3.83
CA THR A 68 6.41 -5.76 -4.59
C THR A 68 6.89 -4.55 -5.38
N ARG A 69 6.21 -4.29 -6.51
CA ARG A 69 6.44 -3.15 -7.37
C ARG A 69 5.13 -2.42 -7.61
N ILE A 70 5.20 -1.10 -7.68
CA ILE A 70 4.07 -0.24 -8.02
C ILE A 70 3.84 -0.35 -9.54
N GLU A 71 2.70 -0.90 -9.95
CA GLU A 71 2.28 -0.96 -11.36
C GLU A 71 1.69 0.37 -11.82
N GLY A 72 0.93 1.01 -10.94
CA GLY A 72 0.31 2.30 -11.20
C GLY A 72 -0.53 2.77 -10.01
N PHE A 73 -1.03 3.99 -10.12
CA PHE A 73 -1.96 4.57 -9.17
C PHE A 73 -3.02 5.40 -9.88
N GLU A 74 -4.20 5.48 -9.29
CA GLU A 74 -5.35 6.22 -9.79
C GLU A 74 -5.90 7.10 -8.67
N GLU A 75 -6.09 8.39 -8.95
CA GLU A 75 -6.68 9.32 -8.00
C GLU A 75 -8.19 9.14 -7.97
N GLY A 76 -8.74 8.80 -6.80
CA GLY A 76 -10.16 8.56 -6.62
C GLY A 76 -10.72 9.44 -5.52
N GLY A 77 -11.36 10.55 -5.89
CA GLY A 77 -12.18 11.42 -5.02
C GLY A 77 -11.51 11.92 -3.73
N ASP A 78 -11.49 11.05 -2.72
CA ASP A 78 -11.00 11.29 -1.36
C ASP A 78 -9.59 10.71 -1.10
N GLY A 79 -9.03 9.94 -2.04
CA GLY A 79 -7.72 9.31 -1.88
C GLY A 79 -7.12 8.82 -3.19
N ILE A 80 -6.17 7.89 -3.09
CA ILE A 80 -5.41 7.35 -4.21
C ILE A 80 -5.42 5.82 -4.13
N PHE A 81 -5.84 5.16 -5.21
CA PHE A 81 -5.73 3.73 -5.38
C PHE A 81 -4.38 3.39 -5.97
N VAL A 82 -3.62 2.50 -5.33
CA VAL A 82 -2.29 2.08 -5.78
C VAL A 82 -2.29 0.58 -5.98
N VAL A 83 -1.84 0.15 -7.16
CA VAL A 83 -1.75 -1.25 -7.53
C VAL A 83 -0.31 -1.72 -7.36
N PHE A 84 -0.12 -2.70 -6.48
CA PHE A 84 1.14 -3.37 -6.24
C PHE A 84 1.13 -4.77 -6.85
N VAL A 85 2.22 -5.13 -7.51
CA VAL A 85 2.43 -6.45 -8.11
C VAL A 85 3.57 -7.13 -7.40
N ILE A 86 3.40 -8.39 -7.03
CA ILE A 86 4.40 -9.17 -6.32
C ILE A 86 5.39 -9.73 -7.33
N GLU A 87 6.65 -9.39 -7.15
CA GLU A 87 7.75 -9.94 -7.94
C GLU A 87 8.16 -11.26 -7.29
N LYS A 88 7.80 -12.38 -7.93
CA LYS A 88 8.33 -13.69 -7.56
C LYS A 88 9.71 -13.83 -8.19
N GLU A 89 10.75 -13.83 -7.36
CA GLU A 89 12.10 -14.25 -7.74
C GLU A 89 12.17 -15.76 -8.02
#